data_AF-A0A5C5QL26-F1
#
_entry.id   AF-A0A5C5QL26-F1
#
_cell.length_a   1.000
_cell.length_b   1.000
_cell.length_c   1.000
_cell.angle_alpha   90.00
_cell.angle_beta   90.00
_cell.angle_gamma   90.00
#
_symmetry.space_group_name_H-M   'P 1'
#
loop_
_entity.id
_entity.type
_entity.pdbx_description
1 polymer ?
#
loop_
_entity_poly.entity_id
_entity_poly.type
_entity_poly.pdbx_seq_one_letter_code
_entity_poly.pdbx_strand_id
1 'polypeptide(L)'
;MKKATPNPPPSSSTNIDPPPEIIFTVRAGLSTEAALSNASEMLESATVCAYDCAEHLDGQHRKQVLAVVQMIEIAQLLVDDALNRECPVA
;
A
#
# COMPACT_ATOMS: atom_id res chain seq x y z
N MET A 1 15.39 -38.12 -43.80
CA MET A 1 15.84 -37.45 -42.57
C MET A 1 14.73 -36.54 -42.08
N LYS A 2 14.03 -36.89 -40.98
CA LYS A 2 12.95 -36.05 -40.43
C LYS A 2 13.57 -35.15 -39.37
N LYS A 3 13.62 -33.84 -39.63
CA LYS A 3 14.11 -32.82 -38.70
C LYS A 3 13.15 -32.76 -37.51
N ALA A 4 13.61 -33.15 -36.33
CA ALA A 4 12.84 -33.00 -35.10
C ALA A 4 12.64 -31.50 -34.84
N THR A 5 11.39 -31.07 -34.74
CA THR A 5 11.02 -29.71 -34.35
C THR A 5 11.50 -29.49 -32.91
N PRO A 6 12.21 -28.39 -32.58
CA PRO A 6 12.60 -28.14 -31.20
C PRO A 6 11.35 -27.82 -30.40
N ASN A 7 11.14 -28.51 -29.29
CA ASN A 7 10.12 -28.13 -28.32
C ASN A 7 10.43 -26.71 -27.81
N PRO A 8 9.41 -25.83 -27.65
CA PRO A 8 9.62 -24.55 -27.00
C PRO A 8 10.04 -24.77 -25.54
N PRO A 9 10.83 -23.85 -24.94
CA PRO A 9 11.19 -23.96 -23.54
C PRO A 9 9.92 -23.95 -22.67
N PRO A 10 9.91 -24.68 -21.53
CA PRO A 10 8.79 -24.60 -20.61
C PRO A 10 8.68 -23.16 -20.11
N SER A 11 7.55 -22.52 -20.38
CA SER A 11 7.23 -21.18 -19.91
C SER A 11 7.15 -21.19 -18.38
N SER A 12 8.28 -21.00 -17.70
CA SER A 12 8.30 -20.62 -16.29
C SER A 12 7.98 -19.12 -16.20
N SER A 13 6.77 -18.77 -16.59
CA SER A 13 6.21 -17.44 -16.38
C SER A 13 4.92 -17.65 -15.63
N THR A 14 5.03 -17.71 -14.31
CA THR A 14 3.88 -17.57 -13.42
C THR A 14 3.39 -16.12 -13.50
N ASN A 15 2.92 -15.70 -14.68
CA ASN A 15 2.13 -14.49 -14.82
C ASN A 15 0.78 -14.82 -14.20
N ILE A 16 0.65 -14.53 -12.91
CA ILE A 16 -0.65 -14.39 -12.28
C ILE A 16 -1.18 -13.04 -12.79
N ASP A 17 -1.66 -13.02 -14.03
CA ASP A 17 -2.44 -11.88 -14.50
C ASP A 17 -3.67 -11.81 -13.58
N PRO A 18 -3.87 -10.68 -12.87
CA PRO A 18 -5.03 -10.54 -12.01
C PRO A 18 -6.30 -10.62 -12.86
N PRO A 19 -7.41 -11.16 -12.32
CA PRO A 19 -8.69 -11.17 -12.99
C PRO A 19 -9.03 -9.81 -13.61
N PRO A 20 -9.67 -9.76 -14.79
CA PRO A 20 -9.90 -8.51 -15.53
C PRO A 20 -10.76 -7.46 -14.77
N GLU A 21 -11.39 -7.85 -13.67
CA GLU A 21 -12.16 -6.98 -12.77
C GLU A 21 -11.28 -6.23 -11.75
N ILE A 22 -10.02 -6.64 -11.58
CA ILE A 22 -9.07 -6.02 -10.65
C ILE A 22 -8.37 -4.85 -11.33
N ILE A 23 -8.75 -3.64 -10.94
CA ILE A 23 -8.19 -2.40 -11.47
C ILE A 23 -6.84 -2.06 -10.79
N PHE A 24 -6.64 -2.49 -9.55
CA PHE A 24 -5.44 -2.20 -8.76
C PHE A 24 -4.84 -3.48 -8.20
N THR A 25 -3.54 -3.66 -8.39
CA THR A 25 -2.77 -4.76 -7.81
C THR A 25 -1.48 -4.25 -7.19
N VAL A 26 -0.99 -4.91 -6.14
CA VAL A 26 0.34 -4.67 -5.61
C VAL A 26 1.34 -5.42 -6.50
N ARG A 27 2.39 -4.72 -6.95
CA ARG A 27 3.40 -5.32 -7.82
C ARG A 27 4.05 -6.54 -7.14
N ALA A 28 4.12 -7.66 -7.87
CA ALA A 28 4.84 -8.84 -7.39
C ALA A 28 6.32 -8.48 -7.12
N GLY A 29 6.84 -8.90 -5.97
CA GLY A 29 8.21 -8.58 -5.54
C GLY A 29 8.41 -7.13 -5.06
N LEU A 30 7.36 -6.38 -4.74
CA LEU A 30 7.48 -5.12 -4.01
C LEU A 30 8.17 -5.38 -2.66
N SER A 31 9.20 -4.59 -2.33
CA SER A 31 9.88 -4.71 -1.05
C SER A 31 8.96 -4.23 0.09
N THR A 32 9.16 -4.79 1.29
CA THR A 32 8.46 -4.35 2.50
C THR A 32 8.66 -2.86 2.74
N GLU A 33 9.90 -2.38 2.59
CA GLU A 33 10.25 -0.95 2.68
C GLU A 33 9.42 -0.09 1.70
N ALA A 34 9.36 -0.45 0.41
CA ALA A 34 8.61 0.31 -0.57
C ALA A 34 7.10 0.27 -0.30
N ALA A 35 6.58 -0.87 0.18
CA ALA A 35 5.18 -1.01 0.56
C ALA A 35 4.84 -0.12 1.78
N LEU A 36 5.68 -0.14 2.81
CA LEU A 36 5.48 0.66 4.02
C LEU A 36 5.71 2.15 3.77
N SER A 37 6.68 2.54 2.95
CA SER A 37 6.91 3.94 2.57
C SER A 37 5.72 4.51 1.81
N ASN A 38 5.16 3.74 0.86
CA ASN A 38 3.94 4.15 0.18
C ASN A 38 2.73 4.22 1.13
N ALA A 39 2.64 3.30 2.11
CA ALA A 39 1.60 3.36 3.13
C ALA A 39 1.72 4.62 4.01
N SER A 40 2.94 4.99 4.40
CA SER A 40 3.25 6.22 5.14
C SER A 40 2.76 7.46 4.37
N GLU A 41 3.13 7.59 3.10
CA GLU A 41 2.70 8.72 2.25
C GLU A 41 1.17 8.79 2.12
N MET A 42 0.50 7.63 1.99
CA MET A 42 -0.96 7.57 1.93
C MET A 42 -1.62 7.99 3.25
N LEU A 43 -1.06 7.59 4.40
CA LEU A 43 -1.58 7.92 5.73
C LEU A 43 -1.39 9.42 6.04
N GLU A 44 -0.25 10.01 5.66
CA GLU A 44 -0.04 11.46 5.73
C GLU A 44 -1.09 12.22 4.90
N SER A 45 -1.31 11.80 3.64
CA SER A 45 -2.34 12.39 2.79
C SER A 45 -3.74 12.23 3.39
N ALA A 46 -4.07 11.07 3.95
CA ALA A 46 -5.36 10.82 4.58
C ALA A 46 -5.56 11.70 5.82
N THR A 47 -4.51 11.93 6.61
CA THR A 47 -4.53 12.79 7.79
C THR A 47 -4.88 14.22 7.41
N VAL A 48 -4.22 14.77 6.39
CA VAL A 48 -4.50 16.13 5.87
C VAL A 48 -5.95 16.25 5.41
N CYS A 49 -6.43 15.30 4.60
CA CYS A 49 -7.81 15.28 4.12
C CYS A 49 -8.82 15.19 5.28
N ALA A 50 -8.54 14.37 6.30
CA ALA A 50 -9.42 14.19 7.44
C ALA A 50 -9.48 15.45 8.33
N TYR A 51 -8.35 16.15 8.52
CA TYR A 51 -8.34 17.44 9.20
C TYR A 51 -9.12 18.50 8.43
N ASP A 52 -8.92 18.61 7.11
CA ASP A 52 -9.68 19.52 6.26
C ASP A 52 -11.19 19.23 6.38
N CYS A 53 -11.60 17.96 6.37
CA CYS A 53 -13.00 17.59 6.63
C CYS A 53 -13.49 18.02 8.02
N ALA A 54 -12.66 17.88 9.06
CA ALA A 54 -13.02 18.24 10.42
C ALA A 54 -13.22 19.75 10.62
N GLU A 55 -12.49 20.59 9.88
CA GLU A 55 -12.64 22.05 9.91
C GLU A 55 -14.01 22.53 9.41
N HIS A 56 -14.62 21.77 8.50
CA HIS A 56 -15.93 22.07 7.91
C HIS A 56 -17.11 21.46 8.68
N LEU A 57 -16.86 20.78 9.80
CA LEU A 57 -17.88 20.09 10.60
C LEU A 57 -17.94 20.65 12.03
N ASP A 58 -19.08 20.46 12.68
CA ASP A 58 -19.31 20.88 14.06
C ASP A 58 -19.86 19.75 14.95
N GLY A 59 -19.82 19.99 16.26
CA GLY A 59 -20.48 19.14 17.26
C GLY A 59 -19.97 17.70 17.25
N GLN A 60 -20.88 16.74 17.10
CA GLN A 60 -20.57 15.31 17.14
C GLN A 60 -19.86 14.82 15.87
N HIS A 61 -20.17 15.37 14.70
CA HIS A 61 -19.54 14.95 13.44
C HIS A 61 -18.05 15.32 13.41
N ARG A 62 -17.70 16.53 13.87
CA ARG A 62 -16.29 16.90 14.03
C ARG A 62 -15.55 15.95 14.97
N LYS A 63 -16.16 15.58 16.10
CA LYS A 63 -15.56 14.61 17.04
C LYS A 63 -15.35 13.23 16.41
N GLN A 64 -16.30 12.78 15.59
CA GLN A 64 -16.16 11.51 14.86
C GLN A 64 -14.99 11.56 13.87
N VAL A 65 -14.84 12.64 13.10
CA VAL A 65 -13.72 12.79 12.17
C VAL A 65 -12.38 12.89 12.92
N LEU A 66 -12.32 13.63 14.01
CA LEU A 66 -11.11 13.71 14.84
C LEU A 66 -10.75 12.35 15.47
N ALA A 67 -11.72 11.49 15.78
CA ALA A 67 -11.44 10.12 16.20
C ALA A 67 -10.83 9.29 15.06
N VAL A 68 -11.25 9.51 13.81
CA VAL A 68 -10.63 8.90 12.62
C VAL A 68 -9.20 9.39 12.44
N VAL A 69 -8.98 10.70 12.56
CA VAL A 69 -7.62 11.29 12.55
C VAL A 69 -6.72 10.60 13.57
N GLN A 70 -7.17 10.45 14.82
CA GLN A 70 -6.39 9.77 15.85
C GLN A 70 -6.05 8.32 15.47
N MET A 71 -6.97 7.59 14.82
CA MET A 71 -6.68 6.24 14.33
C MET A 71 -5.64 6.24 13.20
N ILE A 72 -5.67 7.23 12.31
CA ILE A 72 -4.70 7.38 11.23
C ILE A 72 -3.31 7.69 11.81
N GLU A 73 -3.22 8.62 12.78
CA GLU A 73 -1.96 8.96 13.45
C GLU A 73 -1.34 7.75 14.18
N ILE A 74 -2.17 6.91 14.82
CA ILE A 74 -1.70 5.66 15.43
C ILE A 74 -1.21 4.68 14.37
N ALA A 75 -1.91 4.55 13.24
CA ALA A 75 -1.46 3.71 12.14
C ALA A 75 -0.13 4.19 11.55
N GLN A 76 0.06 5.51 11.42
CA GLN A 76 1.31 6.12 10.98
C GLN A 76 2.47 5.72 11.90
N LEU A 77 2.31 5.85 13.22
CA LEU A 77 3.34 5.45 14.19
C LEU A 77 3.72 3.97 14.07
N LEU A 78 2.75 3.09 13.81
CA LEU A 78 3.01 1.65 13.61
C LEU A 78 3.76 1.37 12.30
N VAL A 79 3.44 2.10 11.23
CA VAL A 79 4.13 2.00 9.93
C VAL A 79 5.55 2.54 10.05
N ASP A 80 5.75 3.67 10.72
CA ASP A 80 7.06 4.26 10.96
C ASP A 80 7.96 3.33 11.79
N ASP A 81 7.43 2.70 12.85
CA ASP A 81 8.17 1.68 13.62
C ASP A 81 8.57 0.49 12.73
N ALA A 82 7.64 0.00 11.90
CA ALA A 82 7.94 -1.09 10.97
C ALA A 82 9.03 -0.69 9.95
N LEU A 83 8.95 0.51 9.37
CA LEU A 83 9.99 1.04 8.47
C LEU A 83 11.35 1.13 9.13
N ASN A 84 11.41 1.68 10.34
CA ASN A 84 12.65 1.81 11.11
C ASN A 84 13.30 0.45 11.41
N ARG A 85 12.51 -0.63 11.52
CA ARG A 85 13.02 -2.00 11.74
C ARG A 85 13.57 -2.62 10.46
N GLU A 86 13.00 -2.31 9.30
CA GLU A 86 13.47 -2.76 7.99
C GLU A 86 14.72 -1.97 7.54
N CYS A 87 14.79 -0.68 7.85
CA CYS A 87 15.93 0.20 7.61
C CYS A 87 16.36 0.88 8.93
N PRO A 88 17.13 0.21 9.79
CA PRO A 88 17.64 0.82 11.01
C PRO A 88 18.52 2.02 10.63
N VAL A 89 18.13 3.21 11.07
CA VAL A 89 18.97 4.40 10.98
C VAL A 89 20.24 4.11 11.78
N ALA A 90 21.37 4.05 11.09
CA ALA A 90 22.68 3.73 11.67
C ALA A 90 23.13 4.75 12.72
#